data_AF-A0A3C0UCQ6-F1
#
_entry.id   AF-A0A3C0UCQ6-F1
#
_cell.length_a   1.000
_cell.length_b   1.000
_cell.length_c   1.000
_cell.angle_alpha   90.00
_cell.angle_beta   90.00
_cell.angle_gamma   90.00
#
_symmetry.space_group_name_H-M   'P 1'
#
loop_
_entity.id
_entity.type
_entity.pdbx_description
1 polymer ?
#
loop_
_entity_poly.entity_id
_entity_poly.type
_entity_poly.pdbx_seq_one_letter_code
_entity_poly.pdbx_strand_id
1 'polypeptide(L)' 'MPNGIRVVSEAIPYVKSVTLGVWVGTGSRSEQQHNHGISHFIEHLLFKGTTSRSANL' A
#
# COMPACT_ATOMS: atom_id res chain seq x y z
N MET A 1 2.22 8.86 -16.21
CA MET A 1 2.11 10.05 -15.34
C MET A 1 3.50 10.63 -15.09
N PRO A 2 3.64 11.94 -14.83
CA PRO A 2 4.96 12.57 -14.63
C PRO A 2 5.77 11.98 -13.47
N ASN A 3 5.09 11.36 -12.50
CA ASN A 3 5.66 10.77 -11.29
C ASN A 3 6.03 9.27 -11.40
N GLY A 4 5.93 8.66 -12.59
CA GLY A 4 6.35 7.26 -12.81
C GLY A 4 5.38 6.18 -12.32
N ILE A 5 4.22 6.54 -11.78
CA ILE A 5 3.20 5.57 -11.32
C ILE A 5 2.56 4.86 -12.51
N ARG A 6 2.49 3.52 -12.43
CA ARG A 6 1.77 2.67 -13.38
C ARG A 6 0.34 2.43 -12.86
N VAL A 7 -0.65 2.70 -13.70
CA VAL A 7 -2.06 2.43 -13.41
C VAL A 7 -2.56 1.34 -14.36
N VAL A 8 -3.19 0.31 -13.80
CA VAL A 8 -3.82 -0.79 -14.54
C VAL A 8 -5.27 -0.87 -14.07
N SER A 9 -6.21 -0.95 -15.01
CA SER A 9 -7.65 -1.02 -14.72
C SER A 9 -8.34 -1.96 -15.70
N GLU A 10 -9.30 -2.73 -15.19
CA GLU A 10 -10.19 -3.58 -15.98
C GLU A 10 -11.64 -3.24 -15.62
N ALA A 11 -12.48 -3.02 -16.63
CA ALA A 11 -13.88 -2.68 -16.45
C ALA A 11 -14.76 -3.92 -16.61
N ILE A 12 -15.57 -4.21 -15.60
CA ILE A 12 -16.48 -5.36 -15.58
C ILE A 12 -17.90 -4.81 -15.36
N PRO A 13 -18.68 -4.55 -16.43
CA PRO A 13 -19.92 -3.76 -16.33
C PRO A 13 -21.03 -4.36 -15.46
N TYR A 14 -20.98 -5.67 -15.21
CA TYR A 14 -22.04 -6.42 -14.53
C TYR A 14 -21.80 -6.61 -13.02
N VAL A 15 -20.65 -6.19 -12.48
CA VAL A 15 -20.40 -6.23 -11.03
C VAL A 15 -20.72 -4.88 -10.39
N LYS A 16 -21.30 -4.92 -9.18
CA LYS A 16 -21.60 -3.73 -8.36
C LYS A 16 -20.55 -3.43 -7.28
N SER A 17 -19.40 -4.11 -7.36
CA SER A 17 -18.26 -3.93 -6.46
C SER A 17 -17.06 -3.43 -7.24
N VAL A 18 -16.16 -2.75 -6.54
CA VAL A 18 -14.86 -2.34 -7.06
C VAL A 18 -13.76 -2.86 -6.15
N THR A 19 -12.62 -3.19 -6.72
CA THR A 19 -11.41 -3.54 -5.97
C THR A 19 -10.30 -2.60 -6.38
N LEU A 20 -9.62 -2.03 -5.39
CA LEU A 20 -8.47 -1.17 -5.57
C LEU A 20 -7.30 -1.79 -4.82
N GLY A 21 -6.15 -1.87 -5.49
CA GLY A 21 -4.91 -2.36 -4.91
C GLY A 21 -3.76 -1.41 -5.23
N VAL A 22 -2.82 -1.28 -4.30
CA VAL A 22 -1.57 -0.55 -4.50
C VAL A 22 -0.43 -1.54 -4.30
N TRP A 23 0.44 -1.67 -5.30
CA TRP A 23 1.62 -2.51 -5.23
C TRP A 23 2.87 -1.65 -5.15
N VAL A 24 3.68 -1.87 -4.12
CA VAL A 24 4.98 -1.22 -3.95
C VAL A 24 6.06 -2.26 -4.19
N GLY A 25 7.01 -1.98 -5.09
CA GLY A 25 8.10 -2.89 -5.45
C GLY A 25 9.20 -2.97 -4.38
N THR A 26 8.85 -3.06 -3.11
CA THR A 26 9.78 -3.14 -1.96
C THR A 26 9.28 -4.16 -0.94
N GLY A 27 10.10 -4.46 0.07
CA GLY A 27 9.79 -5.38 1.15
C GLY A 27 11.06 -5.81 1.88
N SER A 28 10.97 -6.81 2.75
CA SER A 28 12.09 -7.22 3.62
C SER A 28 13.38 -7.60 2.88
N ARG A 29 13.28 -8.04 1.62
CA ARG A 29 14.45 -8.28 0.75
C ARG A 29 15.30 -7.02 0.51
N SER A 30 14.70 -5.83 0.61
CA SER A 30 15.37 -4.55 0.39
C SER A 30 15.88 -3.92 1.68
N GLU A 31 15.78 -4.63 2.82
CA GLU A 31 16.26 -4.17 4.12
C GLU A 31 17.76 -4.40 4.29
N GLN A 32 18.37 -3.59 5.14
CA GLN A 32 19.73 -3.76 5.63
C GLN A 32 19.70 -4.37 7.03
N GLN A 33 20.83 -4.92 7.47
CA GLN A 33 20.91 -5.62 8.76
C GLN A 33 20.42 -4.80 9.97
N HIS A 34 20.62 -3.48 9.94
CA HIS A 34 20.22 -2.59 11.03
C HIS A 34 18.73 -2.22 11.04
N ASN A 35 17.97 -2.49 9.96
CA ASN A 35 16.55 -2.15 9.83
C ASN A 35 15.67 -3.36 9.46
N HIS A 36 16.14 -4.58 9.74
CA HIS A 36 15.35 -5.78 9.57
C HIS A 36 13.99 -5.69 10.26
N GLY A 37 12.92 -6.05 9.54
CA GLY A 37 11.54 -6.03 10.01
C GLY A 37 10.81 -4.69 9.79
N ILE A 38 11.47 -3.66 9.25
CA ILE A 38 10.86 -2.34 9.06
C ILE A 38 9.72 -2.35 8.04
N SER A 39 9.80 -3.18 6.98
CA SER A 39 8.75 -3.30 5.95
C SER A 39 7.46 -3.83 6.56
N HIS A 40 7.57 -4.88 7.37
CA HIS A 40 6.43 -5.44 8.10
C HIS A 40 5.92 -4.45 9.14
N PHE A 41 6.82 -3.78 9.87
CA PHE A 41 6.40 -2.77 10.85
C PHE A 41 5.62 -1.61 10.20
N ILE A 42 6.10 -1.09 9.07
CA ILE A 42 5.41 -0.05 8.29
C ILE A 42 4.05 -0.54 7.81
N GLU A 43 3.94 -1.78 7.32
CA GLU A 43 2.66 -2.38 6.91
C GLU A 43 1.60 -2.29 8.02
N HIS A 44 1.96 -2.63 9.27
CA HIS A 44 1.05 -2.50 10.40
C HIS A 44 0.69 -1.04 10.71
N LEU A 45 1.64 -0.12 10.56
CA LEU A 45 1.41 1.30 10.81
C LEU A 45 0.50 1.96 9.78
N LEU A 46 0.48 1.47 8.53
CA LEU A 46 -0.41 2.00 7.50
C LEU A 46 -1.91 1.93 7.89
N PHE A 47 -2.26 1.05 8.81
CA PHE A 47 -3.64 0.90 9.32
C PHE A 47 -3.93 1.69 10.59
N LYS A 48 -2.93 2.36 11.20
CA LYS A 48 -3.09 3.12 12.45
C LYS A 48 -3.51 4.58 12.26
N GLY A 49 -3.95 4.94 11.05
CA GLY A 49 -4.45 6.26 10.72
C GLY A 49 -3.47 7.08 9.88
N THR A 50 -3.97 8.20 9.39
CA THR A 50 -3.25 9.17 8.56
C THR A 50 -3.34 10.55 9.20
N THR A 51 -2.54 11.50 8.73
CA THR A 51 -2.61 12.91 9.19
C THR A 51 -4.01 13.52 9.10
N SER A 52 -4.84 13.03 8.17
CA SER A 52 -6.17 13.56 7.90
C SER A 52 -7.30 12.66 8.39
N ARG A 53 -7.02 11.43 8.85
CA ARG A 53 -8.03 10.47 9.34
C ARG A 53 -7.45 9.58 10.45
N SER A 54 -8.03 9.68 11.65
CA SER A 54 -7.65 8.85 12.79
C SER A 54 -8.13 7.40 12.63
N ALA A 55 -7.33 6.44 13.07
CA ALA A 55 -7.81 5.08 13.36
C ALA A 55 -8.21 5.05 14.84
N ASN A 56 -9.50 5.22 15.11
CA ASN A 56 -10.02 4.98 16.46
C ASN A 56 -10.07 3.46 16.66
N LEU A 57 -9.12 2.92 17.43
CA LEU A 57 -9.14 1.56 17.93
C LEU A 57 -9.97 1.48 19.21
#